data_AF-A0A5D3E2X6-F1
#
_entry.id   AF-A0A5D3E2X6-F1
#
_cell.length_a   1.000
_cell.length_b   1.000
_cell.length_c   1.000
_cell.angle_alpha   90.00
_cell.angle_beta   90.00
_cell.angle_gamma   90.00
#
_symmetry.space_group_name_H-M   'P 1'
#
loop_
_entity.id
_entity.type
_entity.pdbx_description
1 polymer ?
#
loop_
_entity_poly.entity_id
_entity_poly.type
_entity_poly.pdbx_seq_one_letter_code
_entity_poly.pdbx_strand_id
1 'polypeptide(L)'
;MSSPASNANRTSRKAYDRLVKANEKACVYILANMFHILEKKHESLATVKEIMDSLRVMFEQPKWFLRHESIKYIYTKRMKEGTSVRERVLDIIMHFNITEVNGGFIEEAN
;
A
#
# COMPACT_ATOMS: atom_id res chain seq x y z
N MET A 1 -18.35 6.99 -3.32
CA MET A 1 -19.46 7.96 -3.49
C MET A 1 -20.76 7.21 -3.37
N SER A 2 -21.70 7.70 -2.57
CA SER A 2 -22.98 7.00 -2.35
C SER A 2 -23.96 7.33 -3.47
N SER A 3 -24.59 6.30 -4.04
CA SER A 3 -25.58 6.48 -5.10
C SER A 3 -26.79 7.28 -4.58
N PRO A 4 -27.40 8.17 -5.38
CA PRO A 4 -28.56 8.93 -4.95
C PRO A 4 -29.73 8.01 -4.57
N ALA A 5 -30.51 8.41 -3.56
CA ALA A 5 -31.72 7.70 -3.18
C ALA A 5 -32.74 7.61 -4.33
N SER A 6 -33.57 6.58 -4.34
CA SER A 6 -34.62 6.36 -5.37
C SER A 6 -35.54 7.58 -5.55
N ASN A 7 -35.84 8.33 -4.49
CA ASN A 7 -36.66 9.54 -4.53
C ASN A 7 -35.88 10.84 -4.81
N ALA A 8 -34.58 10.77 -5.11
CA ALA A 8 -33.76 11.95 -5.35
C ALA A 8 -34.26 12.77 -6.53
N ASN A 9 -34.27 14.09 -6.38
CA ASN A 9 -34.72 14.99 -7.43
C ASN A 9 -33.81 14.92 -8.67
N ARG A 10 -34.34 15.35 -9.82
CA ARG A 10 -33.64 15.28 -11.12
C ARG A 10 -32.32 16.06 -11.12
N THR A 11 -32.23 17.15 -10.37
CA THR A 11 -31.02 17.99 -10.28
C THR A 11 -29.90 17.26 -9.52
N SER A 12 -30.23 16.62 -8.40
CA SER A 12 -29.28 15.83 -7.59
C SER A 12 -28.72 14.64 -8.37
N ARG A 13 -29.55 13.93 -9.14
CA ARG A 13 -29.07 12.84 -10.02
C ARG A 13 -28.11 13.35 -11.10
N LYS A 14 -28.48 14.45 -11.79
CA LYS A 14 -27.59 15.09 -12.78
C LYS A 14 -26.26 15.56 -12.20
N ALA A 15 -26.25 16.06 -10.96
CA ALA A 15 -25.02 16.46 -10.27
C ALA A 15 -24.15 15.24 -9.94
N TYR A 16 -24.76 14.14 -9.49
CA TYR A 16 -24.06 12.87 -9.28
C TYR A 16 -23.45 12.33 -10.58
N ASP A 17 -24.20 12.27 -11.68
CA ASP A 17 -23.70 11.79 -12.96
C ASP A 17 -22.50 12.61 -13.47
N ARG A 18 -22.55 13.94 -13.27
CA ARG A 18 -21.43 14.84 -13.59
C ARG A 18 -20.20 14.54 -12.73
N LEU A 19 -20.39 14.27 -11.43
CA LEU A 19 -19.30 13.90 -10.52
C LEU A 19 -18.69 12.54 -10.90
N VAL A 20 -19.51 11.55 -11.22
CA VAL A 20 -19.04 10.24 -11.69
C VAL A 20 -18.20 10.40 -12.95
N LYS A 21 -18.69 11.15 -13.94
CA LYS A 21 -17.97 11.42 -15.19
C LYS A 21 -16.67 12.20 -14.98
N ALA A 22 -16.68 13.18 -14.08
CA ALA A 22 -15.48 13.93 -13.71
C ALA A 22 -14.45 13.03 -13.01
N ASN A 23 -14.91 12.14 -12.13
CA ASN A 23 -14.08 11.16 -11.45
C ASN A 23 -13.49 10.15 -12.45
N GLU A 24 -14.28 9.61 -13.38
CA GLU A 24 -13.78 8.76 -14.47
C GLU A 24 -12.67 9.45 -15.27
N LYS A 25 -12.88 10.72 -15.65
CA LYS A 25 -11.88 11.50 -16.38
C LYS A 25 -10.61 11.73 -15.55
N ALA A 26 -10.74 12.02 -14.26
CA ALA A 26 -9.61 12.17 -13.35
C ALA A 26 -8.84 10.85 -13.19
N CYS A 27 -9.54 9.73 -13.03
CA CYS A 27 -8.94 8.40 -12.96
C CYS A 27 -8.16 8.07 -14.24
N VAL A 28 -8.74 8.29 -15.41
CA VAL A 28 -8.05 8.08 -16.71
C VAL A 28 -6.81 8.96 -16.81
N TYR A 29 -6.89 10.23 -16.42
CA TYR A 29 -5.74 11.14 -16.45
C TYR A 29 -4.64 10.72 -15.47
N ILE A 30 -5.00 10.32 -14.25
CA ILE A 30 -4.06 9.81 -13.25
C ILE A 30 -3.38 8.55 -13.76
N LEU A 31 -4.13 7.59 -14.30
CA LEU A 31 -3.59 6.36 -14.88
C LEU A 31 -2.70 6.64 -16.09
N ALA A 32 -3.09 7.54 -16.99
CA ALA A 32 -2.29 7.92 -18.15
C ALA A 32 -0.98 8.60 -17.74
N ASN A 33 -0.99 9.46 -16.72
CA ASN A 33 0.23 10.09 -16.21
C ASN A 33 1.12 9.09 -15.47
N MET A 34 0.53 8.19 -14.69
CA MET A 34 1.28 7.07 -14.09
C MET A 34 1.94 6.24 -15.17
N PHE A 35 1.19 5.86 -16.22
CA PHE A 35 1.69 5.09 -17.35
C PHE A 35 2.81 5.83 -18.10
N HIS A 36 2.65 7.13 -18.39
CA HIS A 36 3.68 7.96 -19.04
C HIS A 36 4.96 8.10 -18.20
N ILE A 37 4.82 8.27 -16.89
CA ILE A 37 5.96 8.33 -15.97
C ILE A 37 6.65 6.97 -15.87
N LEU A 38 5.89 5.88 -15.89
CA LEU A 38 6.41 4.52 -15.88
C LEU A 38 7.10 4.17 -17.19
N GLU A 39 6.48 4.45 -18.33
CA GLU A 39 7.05 4.28 -19.67
C GLU A 39 8.40 4.99 -19.77
N LYS A 40 8.50 6.24 -19.28
CA LYS A 40 9.78 6.97 -19.25
C LYS A 40 10.82 6.39 -18.29
N LYS A 41 10.41 5.82 -17.16
CA LYS A 41 11.34 5.25 -16.16
C LYS A 41 11.75 3.81 -16.48
N HIS A 42 10.94 3.12 -17.25
CA HIS A 42 11.02 1.70 -17.55
C HIS A 42 10.97 1.46 -19.06
N GLU A 43 11.48 2.41 -19.85
CA GLU A 43 11.52 2.34 -21.31
C GLU A 43 12.26 1.08 -21.81
N SER A 44 13.11 0.49 -20.96
CA SER A 44 13.80 -0.79 -21.19
C SER A 44 13.00 -2.04 -20.81
N LEU A 45 11.90 -1.91 -20.06
CA LEU A 45 11.00 -3.00 -19.65
C LEU A 45 9.81 -3.08 -20.63
N ALA A 46 10.09 -3.56 -21.84
CA ALA A 46 9.22 -3.45 -23.01
C ALA A 46 7.91 -4.25 -22.93
N THR A 47 7.62 -4.97 -21.84
CA THR A 47 6.40 -5.78 -21.72
C THR A 47 5.44 -5.22 -20.66
N VAL A 48 4.14 -5.17 -20.98
CA VAL A 48 3.05 -4.81 -20.02
C VAL A 48 3.17 -5.60 -18.71
N LYS A 49 3.64 -6.85 -18.78
CA LYS A 49 3.94 -7.70 -17.62
C LYS A 49 5.02 -7.09 -16.71
N GLU A 50 6.11 -6.58 -17.26
CA GLU A 50 7.23 -6.02 -16.49
C GLU A 50 6.87 -4.69 -15.85
N ILE A 51 6.01 -3.89 -16.50
CA ILE A 51 5.41 -2.69 -15.91
C ILE A 51 4.46 -3.08 -14.77
N MET A 52 3.61 -4.09 -14.95
CA MET A 52 2.73 -4.60 -13.90
C MET A 52 3.51 -5.20 -12.72
N ASP A 53 4.58 -5.95 -12.99
CA ASP A 53 5.46 -6.49 -11.96
C ASP A 53 6.23 -5.37 -11.24
N SER A 54 6.67 -4.32 -11.94
CA SER A 54 7.30 -3.14 -11.34
C SER A 54 6.34 -2.34 -10.48
N LEU A 55 5.09 -2.16 -10.93
CA LEU A 55 4.03 -1.53 -10.15
C LEU A 55 3.69 -2.35 -8.91
N ARG A 56 3.51 -3.66 -9.08
CA ARG A 56 3.33 -4.61 -7.98
C ARG A 56 4.44 -4.45 -6.96
N VAL A 57 5.70 -4.50 -7.40
CA VAL A 57 6.86 -4.29 -6.53
C VAL A 57 6.77 -2.91 -5.87
N MET A 58 6.60 -1.80 -6.59
CA MET A 58 6.55 -0.45 -5.99
C MET A 58 5.45 -0.28 -4.92
N PHE A 59 4.31 -0.95 -5.08
CA PHE A 59 3.19 -0.88 -4.13
C PHE A 59 3.21 -1.98 -3.07
N GLU A 60 3.92 -3.09 -3.27
CA GLU A 60 4.19 -4.14 -2.28
C GLU A 60 5.48 -3.88 -1.47
N GLN A 61 6.39 -3.05 -1.98
CA GLN A 61 7.65 -2.64 -1.34
C GLN A 61 7.45 -2.11 0.07
N PRO A 62 6.44 -1.29 0.41
CA PRO A 62 6.22 -0.87 1.78
C PRO A 62 6.03 -2.07 2.73
N LYS A 63 5.28 -3.09 2.31
CA LYS A 63 5.01 -4.27 3.14
C LYS A 63 6.24 -5.15 3.31
N TRP A 64 6.94 -5.44 2.22
CA TRP A 64 8.19 -6.22 2.25
C TRP A 64 9.27 -5.52 3.07
N PHE A 65 9.46 -4.23 2.84
CA PHE A 65 10.43 -3.39 3.55
C PHE A 65 10.17 -3.40 5.05
N LEU A 66 8.92 -3.21 5.48
CA LEU A 66 8.54 -3.20 6.90
C LEU A 66 8.77 -4.55 7.59
N ARG A 67 8.54 -5.67 6.90
CA ARG A 67 8.85 -7.01 7.42
C ARG A 67 10.35 -7.23 7.55
N HIS A 68 11.10 -6.86 6.52
CA HIS A 68 12.54 -7.02 6.53
C HIS A 68 13.17 -6.13 7.62
N GLU A 69 12.66 -4.92 7.82
CA GLU A 69 13.09 -3.99 8.86
C GLU A 69 12.81 -4.53 10.26
N SER A 70 11.62 -5.09 10.51
CA SER A 70 11.28 -5.66 11.82
C SER A 70 12.10 -6.90 12.16
N ILE A 71 12.30 -7.81 11.19
CA ILE A 71 13.17 -8.98 11.35
C ILE A 71 14.60 -8.55 11.63
N LYS A 72 15.10 -7.57 10.86
CA LYS A 72 16.44 -7.00 11.05
C LYS A 72 16.59 -6.39 12.44
N TYR A 73 15.62 -5.60 12.90
CA TYR A 73 15.61 -5.01 14.24
C TYR A 73 15.72 -6.08 15.33
N ILE A 74 14.94 -7.15 15.23
CA ILE A 74 14.94 -8.24 16.22
C ILE A 74 16.31 -8.93 16.26
N TYR A 75 16.85 -9.26 15.08
CA TYR A 75 18.11 -9.99 14.97
C TYR A 75 19.33 -9.15 15.38
N THR A 76 19.31 -7.85 15.08
CA THR A 76 20.48 -6.97 15.30
C THR A 76 20.46 -6.26 16.65
N LYS A 77 19.29 -6.04 17.26
CA LYS A 77 19.19 -5.37 18.56
C LYS A 77 19.61 -6.32 19.68
N ARG A 78 20.80 -6.10 20.23
CA ARG A 78 21.25 -6.80 21.44
C ARG A 78 20.47 -6.31 22.66
N MET A 79 20.20 -7.22 23.60
CA MET A 79 19.68 -6.83 24.92
C MET A 79 20.72 -5.96 25.63
N LYS A 80 20.27 -4.85 26.20
CA LYS A 80 21.13 -4.03 27.06
C LYS A 80 21.26 -4.73 28.41
N GLU A 81 22.42 -4.60 29.03
CA GLU A 81 22.66 -5.12 30.38
C GLU A 81 21.65 -4.51 31.37
N GLY A 82 21.10 -5.35 32.26
CA GLY A 82 20.02 -4.95 33.18
C GLY A 82 18.60 -4.92 32.59
N THR A 83 18.41 -5.11 31.27
CA THR A 83 17.05 -5.22 30.69
C THR A 83 16.45 -6.58 31.00
N SER A 84 15.22 -6.61 31.50
CA SER A 84 14.54 -7.89 31.77
C SER A 84 14.15 -8.60 30.47
N VAL A 85 14.09 -9.94 30.50
CA VAL A 85 13.62 -10.74 29.36
C VAL A 85 12.19 -10.36 28.98
N ARG A 86 11.32 -10.12 29.96
CA ARG A 86 9.93 -9.69 29.74
C ARG A 86 9.87 -8.38 28.96
N GLU A 87 10.68 -7.41 29.33
CA GLU A 87 10.74 -6.11 28.65
C GLU A 87 11.26 -6.26 27.21
N ARG A 88 12.27 -7.11 26.99
CA ARG A 88 12.73 -7.44 25.63
C ARG A 88 11.63 -8.10 24.79
N VAL A 89 10.87 -9.03 25.35
CA VAL A 89 9.77 -9.69 24.63
C VAL A 89 8.67 -8.70 24.28
N LEU A 90 8.31 -7.79 25.19
CA LEU A 90 7.31 -6.75 24.93
C LEU A 90 7.75 -5.79 23.80
N ASP A 91 9.02 -5.40 23.76
CA ASP A 91 9.60 -4.57 22.68
C ASP A 91 9.53 -5.26 21.30
N ILE A 92 9.77 -6.58 21.27
CA ILE A 92 9.65 -7.41 20.05
C ILE A 92 8.19 -7.50 19.59
N ILE A 93 7.26 -7.79 20.51
CA ILE A 93 5.82 -7.86 20.20
C ILE A 93 5.31 -6.52 19.67
N MET A 94 5.71 -5.41 20.28
CA MET A 94 5.32 -4.07 19.81
C MET A 94 5.79 -3.80 18.38
N HIS A 95 7.03 -4.18 18.04
CA HIS A 95 7.54 -4.02 16.68
C HIS A 95 6.75 -4.88 15.67
N PHE A 96 6.40 -6.12 16.01
CA PHE A 96 5.55 -6.94 15.15
C PHE A 96 4.15 -6.36 14.97
N ASN A 97 3.50 -5.90 16.04
CA ASN A 97 2.16 -5.29 15.95
C ASN A 97 2.15 -4.06 15.03
N ILE A 98 3.20 -3.22 15.09
CA ILE A 98 3.34 -2.06 14.20
C ILE A 98 3.52 -2.52 12.74
N THR A 99 4.34 -3.54 12.51
CA THR A 99 4.55 -4.09 11.16
C THR A 99 3.26 -4.72 10.60
N GLU A 100 2.50 -5.45 11.41
CA GLU A 100 1.27 -6.14 11.01
C GLU A 100 0.14 -5.16 10.65
N VAL A 101 -0.11 -4.15 11.50
CA VAL A 101 -1.12 -3.10 11.24
C VAL A 101 -0.80 -2.32 9.96
N ASN A 102 0.48 -2.19 9.62
CA ASN A 102 0.93 -1.52 8.40
C ASN A 102 1.03 -2.47 7.17
N GLY A 103 0.49 -3.69 7.27
CA GLY A 103 0.38 -4.65 6.16
C GLY A 103 1.59 -5.56 5.95
N GLY A 104 2.56 -5.56 6.86
CA GLY A 104 3.74 -6.43 6.87
C GLY A 104 3.46 -7.83 7.47
N PHE A 105 2.48 -8.54 6.93
CA PHE A 105 1.91 -9.83 7.42
C PHE A 105 2.84 -11.07 7.54
N ILE A 106 3.64 -11.25 8.57
CA ILE A 106 4.59 -12.39 8.65
C ILE A 106 3.83 -13.73 8.67
N GLU A 107 3.78 -14.43 7.52
CA GLU A 107 3.15 -15.74 7.42
C GLU A 107 4.06 -16.78 8.09
N GLU A 108 3.45 -17.72 8.82
CA GLU A 108 4.13 -18.94 9.24
C GLU A 108 4.47 -19.79 8.02
N ALA A 109 5.73 -20.17 7.88
CA ALA A 109 6.12 -21.20 6.93
C ALA A 109 5.62 -22.55 7.45
N ASN A 110 4.73 -23.18 6.68
CA ASN A 110 4.20 -24.52 6.93
C ASN A 110 5.20 -25.61 6.51
#